data_AF-A0A821PM57-F1
#
_entry.id   AF-A0A821PM57-F1
#
_cell.length_a   1.000
_cell.length_b   1.000
_cell.length_c   1.000
_cell.angle_alpha   90.00
_cell.angle_beta   90.00
_cell.angle_gamma   90.00
#
_symmetry.space_group_name_H-M   'P 1'
#
loop_
_entity.id
_entity.type
_entity.pdbx_description
1 polymer ?
#
loop_
_entity_poly.entity_id
_entity_poly.type
_entity_poly.pdbx_seq_one_letter_code
_entity_poly.pdbx_strand_id
1 'polypeptide(L)'
;MLKGRLWRFLICFFILYLISLLFFLRYFNSDENKTTTVSQKHHARVIVDDNQEQNNNNHHHVVERQAENNKPSNIELENKQNSRSSLEPVMQNGTYGNYELKSIVKPSGPGENGEGVQLNGEDVKRGEESVAEYGFNEVASEKISLDRRARDTRPQECKYWNYPSVDKLPTASVVLVFYDEGWSTLVRTFHSVINTSPKELLKDIILVDDYSDQEHITVRLPEYIKKWNGLVKYVRTKERVGLIEARVVGARAAEGDVIVILDAHCECVTNWLPPLLTRIALNPKTLAVPIVDGIEWNTLRHNAAYGGTLFRGIWEWGFLYKETGLPQREQSQMKYQTEPYKSPTHAGGLLAIDKKWFFELGGYDPNIKIWGGEQYELSFKVWMCGGQLEWVTCSHVGHIYRGPRRRSMHPRGGNIHQSHINHLRVAEIWMDEYKEYYLRRQPNQAHLEIGDTSEYKALRKRLNCSSFKWFMDNVAYEMAEKYPLPPANHVWGEMRNDQYQKWCADTLDNQFGRPIGISGCHSQGGNQLFRINVEGEWSSGEHCFVSEGKSIVARYAIKFYLSFYTI
;
A
#
# COMPACT_ATOMS: atom_id res chain seq x y z
N MET A 1 17.43 -65.10 5.77
CA MET A 1 18.02 -64.17 4.77
C MET A 1 17.73 -62.67 5.02
N LEU A 2 17.05 -62.25 6.11
CA LEU A 2 16.78 -60.82 6.36
C LEU A 2 17.83 -60.08 7.23
N LYS A 3 18.65 -60.77 8.04
CA LYS A 3 19.66 -60.09 8.91
C LYS A 3 20.89 -59.54 8.16
N GLY A 4 21.24 -60.12 7.00
CA GLY A 4 22.40 -59.67 6.21
C GLY A 4 22.16 -58.42 5.35
N ARG A 5 20.89 -58.10 5.02
CA ARG A 5 20.55 -56.91 4.23
C ARG A 5 20.55 -55.64 5.07
N LEU A 6 20.06 -55.70 6.31
CA LEU A 6 20.03 -54.54 7.21
C LEU A 6 21.45 -54.06 7.58
N TRP A 7 22.38 -55.01 7.74
CA TRP A 7 23.77 -54.69 8.06
C TRP A 7 24.51 -54.00 6.90
N ARG A 8 24.20 -54.38 5.64
CA ARG A 8 24.76 -53.71 4.45
C ARG A 8 24.23 -52.28 4.28
N PHE A 9 22.97 -52.02 4.63
CA PHE A 9 22.41 -50.67 4.61
C PHE A 9 23.02 -49.76 5.68
N LEU A 10 23.23 -50.26 6.89
CA LEU A 10 23.87 -49.50 7.98
C LEU A 10 25.34 -49.17 7.65
N ILE A 11 26.07 -50.10 7.04
CA ILE A 11 27.46 -49.85 6.60
C ILE A 11 27.50 -48.79 5.48
N CYS A 12 26.58 -48.84 4.51
CA CYS A 12 26.52 -47.81 3.46
C CYS A 12 26.19 -46.43 4.02
N PHE A 13 25.26 -46.33 4.99
CA PHE A 13 24.92 -45.07 5.64
C PHE A 13 26.09 -44.50 6.44
N PHE A 14 26.84 -45.36 7.13
CA PHE A 14 28.00 -44.95 7.91
C PHE A 14 29.17 -44.48 7.02
N ILE A 15 29.38 -45.13 5.87
CA ILE A 15 30.39 -44.72 4.87
C ILE A 15 30.01 -43.36 4.25
N LEU A 16 28.74 -43.16 3.88
CA LEU A 16 28.27 -41.87 3.35
C LEU A 16 28.38 -40.74 4.36
N TYR A 17 28.11 -41.02 5.65
CA TYR A 17 28.31 -40.07 6.73
C TYR A 17 29.79 -39.69 6.92
N LEU A 18 30.71 -40.66 6.88
CA LEU A 18 32.15 -40.41 6.96
C LEU A 18 32.69 -39.61 5.77
N ILE A 19 32.19 -39.86 4.55
CA ILE A 19 32.56 -39.09 3.36
C ILE A 19 32.07 -37.64 3.48
N SER A 20 30.83 -37.44 3.95
CA SER A 20 30.27 -36.11 4.20
C SER A 20 31.08 -35.34 5.25
N LEU A 21 31.47 -36.00 6.35
CA LEU A 21 32.30 -35.42 7.40
C LEU A 21 33.70 -35.03 6.89
N LEU A 22 34.30 -35.85 6.01
CA LEU A 22 35.58 -35.54 5.37
C LEU A 22 35.50 -34.34 4.41
N PHE A 23 34.40 -34.20 3.67
CA PHE A 23 34.16 -33.00 2.85
C PHE A 23 33.94 -31.75 3.70
N PHE A 24 33.21 -31.87 4.81
CA PHE A 24 32.97 -30.77 5.75
C PHE A 24 34.28 -30.30 6.41
N LEU A 25 35.13 -31.24 6.85
CA LEU A 25 36.44 -30.93 7.42
C LEU A 25 37.42 -30.35 6.38
N ARG A 26 37.36 -30.78 5.11
CA ARG A 26 38.16 -30.17 4.03
C ARG A 26 37.73 -28.76 3.68
N TYR A 27 36.42 -28.48 3.75
CA TYR A 27 35.86 -27.16 3.48
C TYR A 27 36.32 -26.15 4.54
N PHE A 28 36.29 -26.53 5.82
CA PHE A 28 36.73 -25.65 6.90
C PHE A 28 38.26 -25.48 7.02
N ASN A 29 39.06 -26.44 6.56
CA ASN A 29 40.52 -26.31 6.55
C ASN A 29 41.07 -25.46 5.38
N SER A 30 40.21 -24.97 4.47
CA SER A 30 40.65 -24.18 3.30
C SER A 30 40.69 -22.67 3.55
N ASP A 31 40.07 -22.16 4.62
CA ASP A 31 39.89 -20.71 4.83
C ASP A 31 40.78 -20.10 5.93
N GLU A 32 41.66 -20.88 6.57
CA GLU A 32 42.53 -20.39 7.65
C GLU A 32 43.92 -19.88 7.23
N ASN A 33 44.24 -19.82 5.94
CA ASN A 33 45.56 -19.34 5.48
C ASN A 33 45.47 -18.27 4.38
N LYS A 34 45.24 -17.02 4.78
CA LYS A 34 45.78 -15.82 4.12
C LYS A 34 45.58 -14.56 4.98
N THR A 35 46.31 -14.49 6.09
CA THR A 35 46.69 -13.24 6.73
C THR A 35 48.19 -13.05 6.53
N THR A 36 48.60 -11.99 5.84
CA THR A 36 50.01 -11.58 5.79
C THR A 36 50.09 -10.07 5.96
N THR A 37 50.40 -9.67 7.19
CA THR A 37 50.92 -8.35 7.55
C THR A 37 52.43 -8.31 7.33
N VAL A 38 52.94 -7.36 6.53
CA VAL A 38 54.31 -6.82 6.68
C VAL A 38 54.34 -5.30 6.41
N SER A 39 54.50 -4.58 7.51
CA SER A 39 55.25 -3.34 7.81
C SER A 39 55.99 -2.52 6.72
N GLN A 40 55.62 -1.24 6.67
CA GLN A 40 56.39 0.03 6.68
C GLN A 40 57.63 0.33 5.79
N LYS A 41 57.50 1.55 5.19
CA LYS A 41 58.46 2.66 4.95
C LYS A 41 59.35 2.64 3.69
N HIS A 42 59.10 3.61 2.79
CA HIS A 42 60.01 4.74 2.57
C HIS A 42 59.38 5.94 1.84
N HIS A 43 60.06 7.07 1.98
CA HIS A 43 59.70 8.47 1.72
C HIS A 43 59.40 8.87 0.27
N ALA A 44 58.52 9.86 0.09
CA ALA A 44 58.80 11.00 -0.80
C ALA A 44 58.01 12.24 -0.34
N ARG A 45 58.74 13.36 -0.24
CA ARG A 45 58.29 14.71 0.15
C ARG A 45 57.29 15.28 -0.85
N VAL A 46 56.24 15.94 -0.36
CA VAL A 46 55.48 16.93 -1.13
C VAL A 46 56.03 18.30 -0.76
N ILE A 47 56.62 18.97 -1.75
CA ILE A 47 57.02 20.37 -1.70
C ILE A 47 55.80 21.18 -2.13
N VAL A 48 55.44 22.14 -1.29
CA VAL A 48 54.50 23.23 -1.61
C VAL A 48 55.31 24.27 -2.36
N ASP A 49 54.87 24.65 -3.56
CA ASP A 49 55.29 25.90 -4.19
C ASP A 49 54.05 26.67 -4.65
N ASP A 50 53.92 27.84 -4.04
CA ASP A 50 53.08 28.97 -4.43
C ASP A 50 53.62 29.64 -5.70
N ASN A 51 52.72 30.34 -6.39
CA ASN A 51 52.92 31.25 -7.51
C ASN A 51 52.97 30.63 -8.91
N GLN A 52 51.87 30.82 -9.65
CA GLN A 52 51.88 31.84 -10.70
C GLN A 52 50.45 32.21 -11.14
N GLU A 53 50.10 33.46 -10.85
CA GLU A 53 49.09 34.24 -11.55
C GLU A 53 49.41 34.34 -13.05
N GLN A 54 48.38 34.71 -13.82
CA GLN A 54 48.41 35.14 -15.22
C GLN A 54 48.54 34.04 -16.29
N ASN A 55 47.39 33.49 -16.66
CA ASN A 55 46.84 33.57 -18.03
C ASN A 55 45.78 32.50 -18.21
N ASN A 56 44.50 32.91 -18.19
CA ASN A 56 43.44 32.39 -19.09
C ASN A 56 42.14 33.20 -18.91
N ASN A 57 42.25 34.53 -18.98
CA ASN A 57 41.13 35.38 -19.36
C ASN A 57 40.93 35.25 -20.87
N ASN A 58 40.19 34.24 -21.33
CA ASN A 58 39.48 34.24 -22.62
C ASN A 58 38.56 33.03 -22.90
N HIS A 59 38.13 32.27 -21.88
CA HIS A 59 37.14 31.19 -22.07
C HIS A 59 35.86 31.31 -21.22
N HIS A 60 35.65 32.44 -20.54
CA HIS A 60 34.43 32.69 -19.76
C HIS A 60 33.35 33.53 -20.46
N HIS A 61 33.54 33.98 -21.71
CA HIS A 61 32.55 34.81 -22.41
C HIS A 61 31.75 34.14 -23.54
N VAL A 62 31.88 32.81 -23.70
CA VAL A 62 31.10 32.05 -24.70
C VAL A 62 30.03 31.14 -24.06
N VAL A 63 30.14 30.84 -22.75
CA VAL A 63 29.15 29.99 -22.06
C VAL A 63 28.00 30.80 -21.44
N GLU A 64 28.18 32.10 -21.16
CA GLU A 64 27.11 32.96 -20.61
C GLU A 64 26.16 33.55 -21.67
N ARG A 65 26.42 33.41 -22.97
CA ARG A 65 25.47 33.84 -24.02
C ARG A 65 24.58 32.72 -24.58
N GLN A 66 24.73 31.49 -24.10
CA GLN A 66 23.88 30.36 -24.51
C GLN A 66 22.90 29.90 -23.43
N ALA A 67 22.95 30.48 -22.23
CA ALA A 67 22.00 30.19 -21.14
C ALA A 67 20.83 31.20 -21.05
N GLU A 68 20.85 32.31 -21.78
CA GLU A 68 19.76 33.31 -21.78
C GLU A 68 18.75 33.16 -22.94
N ASN A 69 18.95 32.22 -23.87
CA ASN A 69 18.09 32.04 -25.05
C ASN A 69 17.08 30.89 -24.97
N ASN A 70 16.85 30.31 -23.79
CA ASN A 70 15.78 29.32 -23.56
C ASN A 70 14.77 29.80 -22.49
N LYS A 71 14.43 31.10 -22.47
CA LYS A 71 13.20 31.54 -21.84
C LYS A 71 12.04 31.24 -22.80
N PRO A 72 11.02 30.46 -22.38
CA PRO A 72 9.87 30.21 -23.24
C PRO A 72 9.25 31.55 -23.64
N SER A 73 8.90 31.69 -24.92
CA SER A 73 8.28 32.92 -25.42
C SER A 73 6.97 33.20 -24.66
N ASN A 74 6.54 34.46 -24.58
CA ASN A 74 5.24 34.80 -23.96
C ASN A 74 4.08 34.00 -24.59
N ILE A 75 4.19 33.66 -25.87
CA ILE A 75 3.23 32.82 -26.60
C ILE A 75 3.25 31.37 -26.10
N GLU A 76 4.42 30.80 -25.78
CA GLU A 76 4.52 29.46 -25.18
C GLU A 76 3.99 29.40 -23.75
N LEU A 77 4.19 30.48 -22.97
CA LEU A 77 3.65 30.61 -21.62
C LEU A 77 2.12 30.78 -21.66
N GLU A 78 1.60 31.63 -22.54
CA GLU A 78 0.17 31.78 -22.79
C GLU A 78 -0.46 30.48 -23.32
N ASN A 79 0.21 29.76 -24.22
CA ASN A 79 -0.27 28.47 -24.73
C ASN A 79 -0.28 27.38 -23.64
N LYS A 80 0.73 27.34 -22.76
CA LYS A 80 0.75 26.44 -21.60
C LYS A 80 -0.35 26.79 -20.60
N GLN A 81 -0.58 28.08 -20.36
CA GLN A 81 -1.62 28.55 -19.44
C GLN A 81 -3.03 28.31 -20.00
N ASN A 82 -3.25 28.55 -21.30
CA ASN A 82 -4.49 28.23 -21.99
C ASN A 82 -4.76 26.72 -22.06
N SER A 83 -3.73 25.91 -22.32
CA SER A 83 -3.83 24.45 -22.28
C SER A 83 -4.25 23.94 -20.91
N ARG A 84 -3.59 24.42 -19.84
CA ARG A 84 -3.90 24.07 -18.45
C ARG A 84 -5.29 24.53 -18.03
N SER A 85 -5.68 25.77 -18.36
CA SER A 85 -7.02 26.29 -18.09
C SER A 85 -8.11 25.43 -18.72
N SER A 86 -7.85 24.83 -19.88
CA SER A 86 -8.80 23.96 -20.58
C SER A 86 -8.97 22.56 -19.97
N LEU A 87 -8.11 22.19 -19.01
CA LEU A 87 -8.12 20.93 -18.26
C LEU A 87 -8.70 21.09 -16.84
N GLU A 88 -8.91 22.33 -16.37
CA GLU A 88 -9.44 22.56 -15.03
C GLU A 88 -10.94 22.22 -15.00
N PRO A 89 -11.39 21.37 -14.04
CA PRO A 89 -12.80 21.10 -13.88
C PRO A 89 -13.52 22.36 -13.38
N VAL A 90 -14.75 22.57 -13.87
CA VAL A 90 -15.52 23.78 -13.58
C VAL A 90 -16.81 23.39 -12.86
N MET A 91 -16.97 23.90 -11.64
CA MET A 91 -18.19 23.77 -10.87
C MET A 91 -19.32 24.59 -11.52
N GLN A 92 -20.41 23.94 -11.90
CA GLN A 92 -21.60 24.56 -12.48
C GLN A 92 -22.62 24.91 -11.40
N ASN A 93 -23.37 25.99 -11.60
CA ASN A 93 -24.49 26.32 -10.71
C ASN A 93 -25.80 25.73 -11.27
N GLY A 94 -26.41 24.81 -10.54
CA GLY A 94 -27.74 24.26 -10.83
C GLY A 94 -27.85 23.35 -12.07
N THR A 95 -26.77 23.10 -12.80
CA THR A 95 -26.74 22.22 -13.99
C THR A 95 -25.86 21.01 -13.74
N TYR A 96 -26.38 19.81 -14.00
CA TYR A 96 -25.62 18.57 -13.86
C TYR A 96 -24.36 18.57 -14.72
N GLY A 97 -23.30 17.97 -14.19
CA GLY A 97 -22.01 17.80 -14.84
C GLY A 97 -22.10 16.97 -16.12
N ASN A 98 -21.16 17.21 -17.03
CA ASN A 98 -21.10 16.58 -18.36
C ASN A 98 -20.89 15.05 -18.36
N TYR A 99 -20.49 14.46 -17.23
CA TYR A 99 -20.35 13.00 -17.05
C TYR A 99 -21.44 12.36 -16.18
N GLU A 100 -22.44 13.12 -15.73
CA GLU A 100 -23.56 12.54 -14.98
C GLU A 100 -24.51 11.76 -15.90
N LEU A 101 -25.10 10.69 -15.36
CA LEU A 101 -26.04 9.84 -16.10
C LEU A 101 -27.31 10.62 -16.45
N LYS A 102 -27.64 10.69 -17.75
CA LYS A 102 -28.82 11.41 -18.26
C LYS A 102 -30.16 10.76 -17.87
N SER A 103 -30.18 9.45 -17.65
CA SER A 103 -31.37 8.73 -17.20
C SER A 103 -31.03 7.68 -16.15
N ILE A 104 -31.85 7.60 -15.12
CA ILE A 104 -31.76 6.59 -14.07
C ILE A 104 -32.86 5.57 -14.34
N VAL A 105 -32.58 4.55 -15.14
CA VAL A 105 -33.37 3.32 -15.04
C VAL A 105 -33.10 2.78 -13.65
N LYS A 106 -34.14 2.62 -12.82
CA LYS A 106 -34.02 2.00 -11.50
C LYS A 106 -34.15 0.49 -11.70
N PRO A 107 -33.05 -0.27 -11.75
CA PRO A 107 -33.15 -1.71 -11.85
C PRO A 107 -33.79 -2.22 -10.55
N SER A 108 -34.60 -3.27 -10.65
CA SER A 108 -35.22 -3.93 -9.51
C SER A 108 -34.58 -5.29 -9.28
N GLY A 109 -34.25 -5.61 -8.04
CA GLY A 109 -33.69 -6.90 -7.68
C GLY A 109 -32.97 -6.86 -6.33
N PRO A 110 -32.53 -8.02 -5.82
CA PRO A 110 -31.75 -8.08 -4.59
C PRO A 110 -30.48 -7.24 -4.70
N GLY A 111 -30.27 -6.36 -3.72
CA GLY A 111 -29.07 -5.54 -3.57
C GLY A 111 -28.86 -4.42 -4.59
N GLU A 112 -29.87 -4.13 -5.42
CA GLU A 112 -29.85 -2.96 -6.30
C GLU A 112 -29.74 -1.66 -5.51
N ASN A 113 -29.09 -0.66 -6.11
CA ASN A 113 -28.75 0.61 -5.46
C ASN A 113 -27.92 0.43 -4.16
N GLY A 114 -27.17 -0.66 -4.06
CA GLY A 114 -26.32 -0.97 -2.93
C GLY A 114 -27.05 -1.39 -1.65
N GLU A 115 -28.32 -1.80 -1.73
CA GLU A 115 -29.04 -2.33 -0.58
C GLU A 115 -28.46 -3.67 -0.11
N GLY A 116 -28.65 -3.99 1.17
CA GLY A 116 -28.19 -5.26 1.74
C GLY A 116 -29.13 -6.42 1.39
N VAL A 117 -28.56 -7.59 1.11
CA VAL A 117 -29.32 -8.83 0.87
C VAL A 117 -29.33 -9.69 2.14
N GLN A 118 -30.53 -10.05 2.59
CA GLN A 118 -30.73 -10.98 3.69
C GLN A 118 -31.00 -12.39 3.16
N LEU A 119 -30.25 -13.36 3.68
CA LEU A 119 -30.43 -14.77 3.36
C LEU A 119 -31.48 -15.41 4.27
N ASN A 120 -32.17 -16.42 3.75
CA ASN A 120 -33.20 -17.16 4.47
C ASN A 120 -33.04 -18.66 4.27
N GLY A 121 -33.51 -19.47 5.22
CA GLY A 121 -33.49 -20.93 5.11
C GLY A 121 -32.08 -21.51 4.98
N GLU A 122 -31.90 -22.47 4.07
CA GLU A 122 -30.62 -23.17 3.84
C GLU A 122 -29.49 -22.24 3.37
N ASP A 123 -29.83 -21.11 2.74
CA ASP A 123 -28.84 -20.15 2.25
C ASP A 123 -28.07 -19.49 3.40
N VAL A 124 -28.65 -19.37 4.60
CA VAL A 124 -27.95 -18.80 5.77
C VAL A 124 -26.72 -19.64 6.10
N LYS A 125 -26.88 -20.97 6.17
CA LYS A 125 -25.78 -21.88 6.48
C LYS A 125 -24.72 -21.90 5.38
N ARG A 126 -25.14 -21.92 4.11
CA ARG A 126 -24.21 -21.81 2.97
C ARG A 126 -23.45 -20.48 2.99
N GLY A 127 -24.12 -19.40 3.38
CA GLY A 127 -23.53 -18.07 3.55
C GLY A 127 -22.42 -18.08 4.60
N GLU A 128 -22.67 -18.66 5.78
CA GLU A 128 -21.66 -18.81 6.85
C GLU A 128 -20.44 -19.63 6.39
N GLU A 129 -20.67 -20.71 5.64
CA GLU A 129 -19.60 -21.52 5.05
C GLU A 129 -18.78 -20.71 4.02
N SER A 130 -19.44 -19.91 3.18
CA SER A 130 -18.76 -19.03 2.23
C SER A 130 -17.96 -17.91 2.91
N VAL A 131 -18.45 -17.33 4.01
CA VAL A 131 -17.70 -16.34 4.80
C VAL A 131 -16.43 -16.96 5.39
N ALA A 132 -16.52 -18.19 5.88
CA ALA A 132 -15.37 -18.91 6.40
C ALA A 132 -14.27 -19.14 5.34
N GLU A 133 -14.65 -19.27 4.06
CA GLU A 133 -13.75 -19.48 2.92
C GLU A 133 -13.24 -18.16 2.34
N TYR A 134 -14.14 -17.30 1.87
CA TYR A 134 -13.84 -16.07 1.14
C TYR A 134 -13.77 -14.82 2.02
N GLY A 135 -14.12 -14.89 3.31
CA GLY A 135 -14.21 -13.72 4.20
C GLY A 135 -15.36 -12.78 3.85
N PHE A 136 -16.29 -13.21 3.01
CA PHE A 136 -17.55 -12.51 2.75
C PHE A 136 -18.59 -13.52 2.30
N ASN A 137 -19.84 -13.10 2.29
CA ASN A 137 -20.99 -13.94 1.99
C ASN A 137 -21.18 -14.06 0.48
N GLU A 138 -20.49 -15.03 -0.12
CA GLU A 138 -20.58 -15.28 -1.56
C GLU A 138 -22.00 -15.68 -1.97
N VAL A 139 -22.77 -16.34 -1.11
CA VAL A 139 -24.17 -16.71 -1.39
C VAL A 139 -25.07 -15.49 -1.51
N ALA A 140 -24.89 -14.48 -0.66
CA ALA A 140 -25.57 -13.20 -0.81
C ALA A 140 -25.13 -12.49 -2.09
N SER A 141 -23.82 -12.54 -2.41
CA SER A 141 -23.25 -11.98 -3.63
C SER A 141 -23.78 -12.65 -4.91
N GLU A 142 -24.03 -13.96 -4.92
CA GLU A 142 -24.60 -14.71 -6.05
C GLU A 142 -26.06 -14.33 -6.35
N LYS A 143 -26.81 -13.86 -5.35
CA LYS A 143 -28.20 -13.38 -5.51
C LYS A 143 -28.29 -11.96 -6.06
N ILE A 144 -27.17 -11.24 -6.07
CA ILE A 144 -27.07 -9.87 -6.54
C ILE A 144 -26.68 -9.88 -8.02
N SER A 145 -27.31 -9.02 -8.81
CA SER A 145 -26.96 -8.85 -10.22
C SER A 145 -25.47 -8.48 -10.37
N LEU A 146 -24.79 -9.10 -11.33
CA LEU A 146 -23.42 -8.70 -11.72
C LEU A 146 -23.38 -7.27 -12.26
N ASP A 147 -24.51 -6.77 -12.75
CA ASP A 147 -24.70 -5.42 -13.27
C ASP A 147 -25.44 -4.50 -12.29
N ARG A 148 -25.54 -4.89 -11.00
CA ARG A 148 -26.24 -4.05 -10.01
C ARG A 148 -25.64 -2.65 -9.96
N ARG A 149 -26.49 -1.67 -9.70
CA ARG A 149 -26.01 -0.30 -9.48
C ARG A 149 -25.53 -0.14 -8.04
N ALA A 150 -24.29 0.32 -7.86
CA ALA A 150 -23.80 0.76 -6.56
C ALA A 150 -24.54 2.00 -6.07
N ARG A 151 -24.71 2.14 -4.74
CA ARG A 151 -25.31 3.34 -4.14
C ARG A 151 -24.47 4.57 -4.47
N ASP A 152 -25.11 5.66 -4.93
CA ASP A 152 -24.43 6.96 -5.10
C ASP A 152 -24.26 7.63 -3.74
N THR A 153 -23.07 7.47 -3.16
CA THR A 153 -22.62 7.96 -1.85
C THR A 153 -21.87 9.28 -1.94
N ARG A 154 -21.63 9.80 -3.16
CA ARG A 154 -20.90 11.04 -3.39
C ARG A 154 -21.64 12.23 -2.76
N PRO A 155 -20.92 13.24 -2.24
CA PRO A 155 -21.56 14.49 -1.87
C PRO A 155 -22.32 15.11 -3.05
N GLN A 156 -23.44 15.78 -2.77
CA GLN A 156 -24.34 16.29 -3.81
C GLN A 156 -23.64 17.26 -4.77
N GLU A 157 -22.67 18.02 -4.27
CA GLU A 157 -21.82 18.94 -5.03
C GLU A 157 -21.08 18.24 -6.19
N CYS A 158 -20.73 16.96 -6.04
CA CYS A 158 -20.01 16.20 -7.06
C CYS A 158 -20.73 16.09 -8.40
N LYS A 159 -22.06 16.18 -8.37
CA LYS A 159 -22.92 16.05 -9.55
C LYS A 159 -22.92 17.28 -10.44
N TYR A 160 -22.28 18.37 -10.02
CA TYR A 160 -22.29 19.64 -10.74
C TYR A 160 -20.91 20.02 -11.31
N TRP A 161 -19.91 19.15 -11.20
CA TRP A 161 -18.62 19.37 -11.83
C TRP A 161 -18.66 19.03 -13.32
N ASN A 162 -18.24 19.99 -14.14
CA ASN A 162 -17.86 19.72 -15.52
C ASN A 162 -16.38 19.38 -15.58
N TYR A 163 -16.06 18.18 -16.04
CA TYR A 163 -14.68 17.72 -16.28
C TYR A 163 -14.28 17.98 -17.74
N PRO A 164 -12.98 17.96 -18.08
CA PRO A 164 -12.53 18.05 -19.46
C PRO A 164 -13.18 16.99 -20.34
N SER A 165 -13.38 17.30 -21.61
CA SER A 165 -13.96 16.36 -22.59
C SER A 165 -13.05 15.14 -22.80
N VAL A 166 -13.64 14.04 -23.28
CA VAL A 166 -12.96 12.74 -23.40
C VAL A 166 -11.68 12.79 -24.24
N ASP A 167 -11.60 13.68 -25.23
CA ASP A 167 -10.43 13.89 -26.10
C ASP A 167 -9.24 14.54 -25.38
N LYS A 168 -9.47 15.12 -24.20
CA LYS A 168 -8.44 15.79 -23.39
C LYS A 168 -7.97 14.96 -22.20
N LEU A 169 -8.67 13.86 -21.89
CA LEU A 169 -8.33 13.00 -20.78
C LEU A 169 -7.51 11.79 -21.26
N PRO A 170 -6.52 11.33 -20.47
CA PRO A 170 -5.75 10.13 -20.79
C PRO A 170 -6.64 8.89 -20.75
N THR A 171 -6.28 7.87 -21.53
CA THR A 171 -6.95 6.57 -21.47
C THR A 171 -6.49 5.76 -20.25
N ALA A 172 -7.34 4.87 -19.74
CA ALA A 172 -7.10 4.10 -18.52
C ALA A 172 -7.14 2.59 -18.76
N SER A 173 -6.14 1.89 -18.22
CA SER A 173 -6.13 0.44 -18.06
C SER A 173 -6.46 0.09 -16.61
N VAL A 174 -7.52 -0.67 -16.38
CA VAL A 174 -7.90 -1.09 -15.02
C VAL A 174 -7.30 -2.46 -14.71
N VAL A 175 -6.43 -2.54 -13.72
CA VAL A 175 -5.73 -3.76 -13.29
C VAL A 175 -6.42 -4.32 -12.05
N LEU A 176 -6.94 -5.54 -12.15
CA LEU A 176 -7.54 -6.29 -11.06
C LEU A 176 -6.65 -7.49 -10.72
N VAL A 177 -5.99 -7.46 -9.58
CA VAL A 177 -5.19 -8.60 -9.08
C VAL A 177 -6.05 -9.46 -8.18
N PHE A 178 -5.97 -10.78 -8.35
CA PHE A 178 -6.69 -11.72 -7.50
C PHE A 178 -5.96 -13.04 -7.34
N TYR A 179 -6.31 -13.73 -6.25
CA TYR A 179 -5.91 -15.10 -5.95
C TYR A 179 -7.09 -15.75 -5.25
N ASP A 180 -7.64 -16.82 -5.85
CA ASP A 180 -8.73 -17.61 -5.26
C ASP A 180 -9.98 -16.78 -4.88
N GLU A 181 -10.28 -15.74 -5.67
CA GLU A 181 -11.42 -14.86 -5.42
C GLU A 181 -12.77 -15.52 -5.75
N GLY A 182 -13.81 -15.11 -5.01
CA GLY A 182 -15.19 -15.51 -5.28
C GLY A 182 -15.63 -15.11 -6.70
N TRP A 183 -16.36 -16.00 -7.39
CA TRP A 183 -16.75 -15.78 -8.77
C TRP A 183 -17.61 -14.51 -8.93
N SER A 184 -18.66 -14.38 -8.11
CA SER A 184 -19.64 -13.30 -8.29
C SER A 184 -19.05 -11.93 -7.94
N THR A 185 -18.16 -11.85 -6.94
CA THR A 185 -17.47 -10.61 -6.57
C THR A 185 -16.44 -10.16 -7.61
N LEU A 186 -15.59 -11.08 -8.09
CA LEU A 186 -14.63 -10.80 -9.16
C LEU A 186 -15.35 -10.31 -10.43
N VAL A 187 -16.38 -11.04 -10.84
CA VAL A 187 -17.11 -10.72 -12.07
C VAL A 187 -17.88 -9.41 -11.94
N ARG A 188 -18.55 -9.17 -10.80
CA ARG A 188 -19.25 -7.91 -10.55
C ARG A 188 -18.30 -6.71 -10.53
N THR A 189 -17.07 -6.88 -10.06
CA THR A 189 -16.07 -5.80 -10.04
C THR A 189 -15.79 -5.29 -11.44
N PHE A 190 -15.43 -6.16 -12.39
CA PHE A 190 -15.11 -5.68 -13.73
C PHE A 190 -16.37 -5.31 -14.54
N HIS A 191 -17.53 -5.93 -14.27
CA HIS A 191 -18.81 -5.44 -14.80
C HIS A 191 -19.09 -4.01 -14.35
N SER A 192 -18.90 -3.71 -13.07
CA SER A 192 -19.06 -2.36 -12.52
C SER A 192 -18.14 -1.36 -13.20
N VAL A 193 -16.86 -1.71 -13.43
CA VAL A 193 -15.92 -0.88 -14.19
C VAL A 193 -16.47 -0.58 -15.59
N ILE A 194 -16.92 -1.59 -16.33
CA ILE A 194 -17.45 -1.44 -17.69
C ILE A 194 -18.71 -0.56 -17.69
N ASN A 195 -19.62 -0.78 -16.74
CA ASN A 195 -20.92 -0.11 -16.69
C ASN A 195 -20.83 1.35 -16.24
N THR A 196 -19.78 1.74 -15.52
CA THR A 196 -19.66 3.07 -14.90
C THR A 196 -18.54 3.94 -15.46
N SER A 197 -17.75 3.41 -16.41
CA SER A 197 -16.67 4.15 -17.08
C SER A 197 -17.09 4.61 -18.48
N PRO A 198 -16.74 5.83 -18.91
CA PRO A 198 -16.89 6.22 -20.31
C PRO A 198 -16.09 5.30 -21.23
N LYS A 199 -16.73 4.80 -22.30
CA LYS A 199 -16.15 3.78 -23.20
C LYS A 199 -14.89 4.27 -23.89
N GLU A 200 -14.80 5.56 -24.16
CA GLU A 200 -13.69 6.23 -24.83
C GLU A 200 -12.46 6.34 -23.92
N LEU A 201 -12.66 6.35 -22.60
CA LEU A 201 -11.58 6.46 -21.61
C LEU A 201 -11.08 5.09 -21.14
N LEU A 202 -11.92 4.05 -21.14
CA LEU A 202 -11.54 2.71 -20.73
C LEU A 202 -10.83 1.96 -21.86
N LYS A 203 -9.50 1.85 -21.77
CA LYS A 203 -8.67 1.19 -22.78
C LYS A 203 -8.78 -0.34 -22.71
N ASP A 204 -8.59 -0.89 -21.52
CA ASP A 204 -8.73 -2.32 -21.24
C ASP A 204 -8.89 -2.58 -19.73
N ILE A 205 -9.30 -3.80 -19.40
CA ILE A 205 -9.33 -4.33 -18.04
C ILE A 205 -8.43 -5.57 -18.01
N ILE A 206 -7.47 -5.60 -17.09
CA ILE A 206 -6.48 -6.66 -16.97
C ILE A 206 -6.74 -7.43 -15.68
N LEU A 207 -7.25 -8.64 -15.84
CA LEU A 207 -7.47 -9.60 -14.78
C LEU A 207 -6.17 -10.37 -14.57
N VAL A 208 -5.44 -10.06 -13.50
CA VAL A 208 -4.18 -10.72 -13.13
C VAL A 208 -4.46 -11.81 -12.10
N ASP A 209 -4.41 -13.06 -12.56
CA ASP A 209 -4.50 -14.25 -11.72
C ASP A 209 -3.13 -14.59 -11.13
N ASP A 210 -2.96 -14.36 -9.82
CA ASP A 210 -1.77 -14.70 -9.05
C ASP A 210 -1.77 -16.18 -8.63
N TYR A 211 -1.89 -17.07 -9.63
CA TYR A 211 -1.75 -18.51 -9.49
C TYR A 211 -2.88 -19.21 -8.71
N SER A 212 -4.14 -18.83 -8.95
CA SER A 212 -5.34 -19.49 -8.39
C SER A 212 -5.49 -20.93 -8.90
N ASP A 213 -6.08 -21.81 -8.08
CA ASP A 213 -6.27 -23.23 -8.42
C ASP A 213 -7.73 -23.62 -8.76
N GLN A 214 -8.68 -22.72 -8.53
CA GLN A 214 -10.12 -22.98 -8.68
C GLN A 214 -10.56 -23.00 -10.16
N GLU A 215 -11.36 -24.00 -10.55
CA GLU A 215 -11.79 -24.21 -11.95
C GLU A 215 -12.60 -23.03 -12.51
N HIS A 216 -13.41 -22.36 -11.68
CA HIS A 216 -14.14 -21.18 -12.14
C HIS A 216 -13.23 -20.01 -12.51
N ILE A 217 -12.02 -19.97 -11.97
CA ILE A 217 -11.00 -19.00 -12.36
C ILE A 217 -10.21 -19.49 -13.56
N THR A 218 -9.71 -20.72 -13.51
CA THR A 218 -8.71 -21.20 -14.49
C THR A 218 -9.31 -21.58 -15.83
N VAL A 219 -10.60 -21.95 -15.86
CA VAL A 219 -11.30 -22.41 -17.07
C VAL A 219 -12.46 -21.48 -17.42
N ARG A 220 -13.39 -21.27 -16.47
CA ARG A 220 -14.65 -20.56 -16.75
C ARG A 220 -14.42 -19.07 -17.02
N LEU A 221 -13.54 -18.39 -16.28
CA LEU A 221 -13.31 -16.96 -16.43
C LEU A 221 -12.71 -16.60 -17.81
N PRO A 222 -11.62 -17.24 -18.31
CA PRO A 222 -11.10 -17.01 -19.66
C PRO A 222 -12.14 -17.20 -20.76
N GLU A 223 -13.05 -18.17 -20.62
CA GLU A 223 -14.14 -18.37 -21.57
C GLU A 223 -15.18 -17.25 -21.47
N TYR A 224 -15.59 -16.91 -20.24
CA TYR A 224 -16.61 -15.89 -19.97
C TYR A 224 -16.22 -14.51 -20.50
N ILE A 225 -14.94 -14.12 -20.41
CA ILE A 225 -14.48 -12.79 -20.81
C ILE A 225 -14.43 -12.57 -22.33
N LYS A 226 -14.53 -13.63 -23.14
CA LYS A 226 -14.53 -13.52 -24.61
C LYS A 226 -15.66 -12.63 -25.15
N LYS A 227 -16.77 -12.50 -24.41
CA LYS A 227 -17.92 -11.67 -24.79
C LYS A 227 -17.63 -10.17 -24.86
N TRP A 228 -16.50 -9.71 -24.34
CA TRP A 228 -16.07 -8.31 -24.46
C TRP A 228 -14.98 -8.08 -25.51
N ASN A 229 -14.81 -9.04 -26.44
CA ASN A 229 -14.01 -8.86 -27.66
C ASN A 229 -12.59 -8.30 -27.41
N GLY A 230 -11.93 -8.72 -26.32
CA GLY A 230 -10.57 -8.32 -25.97
C GLY A 230 -10.44 -7.08 -25.08
N LEU A 231 -11.55 -6.40 -24.72
CA LEU A 231 -11.54 -5.32 -23.73
C LEU A 231 -11.10 -5.84 -22.35
N VAL A 232 -11.58 -7.03 -21.97
CA VAL A 232 -11.18 -7.72 -20.73
C VAL A 232 -10.15 -8.78 -21.08
N LYS A 233 -8.97 -8.71 -20.46
CA LYS A 233 -7.81 -9.55 -20.70
C LYS A 233 -7.49 -10.37 -19.47
N TYR A 234 -7.12 -11.63 -19.66
CA TYR A 234 -6.69 -12.53 -18.59
C TYR A 234 -5.18 -12.75 -18.67
N VAL A 235 -4.48 -12.43 -17.59
CA VAL A 235 -3.03 -12.59 -17.44
C VAL A 235 -2.80 -13.46 -16.22
N ARG A 236 -2.09 -14.58 -16.37
CA ARG A 236 -1.82 -15.51 -15.27
C ARG A 236 -0.33 -15.59 -14.99
N THR A 237 0.04 -15.52 -13.70
CA THR A 237 1.42 -15.73 -13.25
C THR A 237 1.78 -17.22 -13.28
N LYS A 238 3.07 -17.53 -13.42
CA LYS A 238 3.56 -18.93 -13.47
C LYS A 238 3.65 -19.58 -12.10
N GLU A 239 3.69 -18.77 -11.06
CA GLU A 239 3.76 -19.15 -9.65
C GLU A 239 3.10 -18.04 -8.83
N ARG A 240 2.81 -18.30 -7.55
CA ARG A 240 2.25 -17.30 -6.64
C ARG A 240 3.33 -16.28 -6.26
N VAL A 241 3.33 -15.13 -6.93
CA VAL A 241 4.30 -14.04 -6.74
C VAL A 241 3.86 -13.03 -5.69
N GLY A 242 2.57 -13.01 -5.37
CA GLY A 242 1.97 -12.10 -4.40
C GLY A 242 1.46 -10.80 -5.01
N LEU A 243 0.63 -10.09 -4.24
CA LEU A 243 -0.11 -8.90 -4.66
C LEU A 243 0.77 -7.85 -5.33
N ILE A 244 1.93 -7.55 -4.74
CA ILE A 244 2.80 -6.46 -5.19
C ILE A 244 3.36 -6.74 -6.60
N GLU A 245 3.99 -7.89 -6.80
CA GLU A 245 4.54 -8.24 -8.13
C GLU A 245 3.42 -8.47 -9.14
N ALA A 246 2.29 -9.06 -8.74
CA ALA A 246 1.14 -9.23 -9.62
C ALA A 246 0.57 -7.88 -10.10
N ARG A 247 0.56 -6.84 -9.26
CA ARG A 247 0.22 -5.46 -9.69
C ARG A 247 1.20 -4.95 -10.74
N VAL A 248 2.50 -5.21 -10.59
CA VAL A 248 3.52 -4.83 -11.59
C VAL A 248 3.33 -5.61 -12.90
N VAL A 249 3.00 -6.90 -12.86
CA VAL A 249 2.65 -7.70 -14.04
C VAL A 249 1.47 -7.07 -14.80
N GLY A 250 0.40 -6.70 -14.08
CA GLY A 250 -0.74 -6.01 -14.68
C GLY A 250 -0.39 -4.63 -15.25
N ALA A 251 0.40 -3.84 -14.53
CA ALA A 251 0.89 -2.55 -14.98
C ALA A 251 1.73 -2.65 -16.27
N ARG A 252 2.53 -3.72 -16.42
CA ARG A 252 3.30 -3.98 -17.65
C ARG A 252 2.37 -4.33 -18.82
N ALA A 253 1.31 -5.10 -18.57
CA ALA A 253 0.32 -5.51 -19.57
C ALA A 253 -0.66 -4.39 -19.99
N ALA A 254 -0.80 -3.33 -19.19
CA ALA A 254 -1.64 -2.16 -19.47
C ALA A 254 -1.35 -1.52 -20.83
N GLU A 255 -2.38 -1.18 -21.61
CA GLU A 255 -2.22 -0.43 -22.87
C GLU A 255 -2.60 1.05 -22.76
N GLY A 256 -3.29 1.45 -21.70
CA GLY A 256 -3.71 2.82 -21.44
C GLY A 256 -2.57 3.71 -20.95
N ASP A 257 -2.80 5.01 -21.02
CA ASP A 257 -1.87 6.04 -20.53
C ASP A 257 -1.77 6.03 -18.99
N VAL A 258 -2.88 5.71 -18.32
CA VAL A 258 -3.01 5.62 -16.86
C VAL A 258 -3.25 4.18 -16.44
N ILE A 259 -2.54 3.74 -15.40
CA ILE A 259 -2.82 2.49 -14.69
C ILE A 259 -3.79 2.82 -13.55
N VAL A 260 -4.93 2.13 -13.51
CA VAL A 260 -5.86 2.18 -12.38
C VAL A 260 -5.87 0.82 -11.71
N ILE A 261 -5.41 0.73 -10.46
CA ILE A 261 -5.42 -0.50 -9.68
C ILE A 261 -6.69 -0.52 -8.85
N LEU A 262 -7.42 -1.63 -8.88
CA LEU A 262 -8.52 -1.93 -7.96
C LEU A 262 -8.35 -3.35 -7.43
N ASP A 263 -8.82 -3.59 -6.21
CA ASP A 263 -8.95 -4.94 -5.67
C ASP A 263 -10.14 -5.66 -6.35
N ALA A 264 -10.10 -6.99 -6.41
CA ALA A 264 -11.04 -7.82 -7.18
C ALA A 264 -12.45 -7.97 -6.55
N HIS A 265 -12.75 -7.20 -5.52
CA HIS A 265 -14.01 -7.19 -4.78
C HIS A 265 -14.45 -5.75 -4.53
N CYS A 266 -14.50 -4.97 -5.61
CA CYS A 266 -14.88 -3.56 -5.62
C CYS A 266 -16.13 -3.30 -6.45
N GLU A 267 -16.82 -2.20 -6.18
CA GLU A 267 -17.91 -1.70 -7.02
C GLU A 267 -17.75 -0.19 -7.23
N CYS A 268 -17.51 0.20 -8.48
CA CYS A 268 -17.33 1.58 -8.88
C CYS A 268 -18.67 2.33 -8.85
N VAL A 269 -18.66 3.54 -8.28
CA VAL A 269 -19.82 4.44 -8.29
C VAL A 269 -19.89 5.17 -9.64
N THR A 270 -21.07 5.65 -10.00
CA THR A 270 -21.25 6.49 -11.20
C THR A 270 -20.23 7.64 -11.23
N ASN A 271 -19.61 7.87 -12.40
CA ASN A 271 -18.67 8.96 -12.65
C ASN A 271 -17.40 8.89 -11.75
N TRP A 272 -16.94 7.69 -11.39
CA TRP A 272 -15.72 7.51 -10.60
C TRP A 272 -14.43 7.80 -11.38
N LEU A 273 -14.36 7.46 -12.67
CA LEU A 273 -13.13 7.50 -13.46
C LEU A 273 -12.71 8.90 -13.94
N PRO A 274 -13.58 9.73 -14.55
CA PRO A 274 -13.19 11.06 -15.05
C PRO A 274 -12.55 11.99 -14.00
N PRO A 275 -13.03 12.05 -12.74
CA PRO A 275 -12.37 12.85 -11.71
C PRO A 275 -10.91 12.44 -11.48
N LEU A 276 -10.61 11.13 -11.44
CA LEU A 276 -9.24 10.62 -11.26
C LEU A 276 -8.34 11.03 -12.43
N LEU A 277 -8.80 10.77 -13.66
CA LEU A 277 -8.04 11.04 -14.88
C LEU A 277 -7.79 12.54 -15.07
N THR A 278 -8.72 13.39 -14.65
CA THR A 278 -8.56 14.85 -14.69
C THR A 278 -7.36 15.30 -13.85
N ARG A 279 -7.12 14.69 -12.69
CA ARG A 279 -5.98 15.03 -11.83
C ARG A 279 -4.64 14.67 -12.47
N ILE A 280 -4.60 13.52 -13.12
CA ILE A 280 -3.40 13.05 -13.82
C ILE A 280 -3.17 13.85 -15.11
N ALA A 281 -4.23 14.25 -15.83
CA ALA A 281 -4.13 15.13 -16.99
C ALA A 281 -3.56 16.51 -16.63
N LEU A 282 -3.99 17.08 -15.49
CA LEU A 282 -3.49 18.36 -14.97
C LEU A 282 -2.03 18.26 -14.51
N ASN A 283 -1.64 17.15 -13.90
CA ASN A 283 -0.28 16.88 -13.47
C ASN A 283 0.02 15.37 -13.56
N PRO A 284 0.80 14.93 -14.57
CA PRO A 284 1.13 13.52 -14.77
C PRO A 284 1.87 12.86 -13.60
N LYS A 285 2.47 13.67 -12.70
CA LYS A 285 3.12 13.17 -11.48
C LYS A 285 2.17 13.03 -10.29
N THR A 286 0.87 13.03 -10.53
CA THR A 286 -0.16 12.82 -9.50
C THR A 286 -0.50 11.34 -9.34
N LEU A 287 -0.48 10.88 -8.09
CA LEU A 287 -1.13 9.64 -7.66
C LEU A 287 -2.52 10.00 -7.16
N ALA A 288 -3.55 9.68 -7.95
CA ALA A 288 -4.94 9.98 -7.65
C ALA A 288 -5.62 8.77 -6.97
N VAL A 289 -6.27 8.97 -5.83
CA VAL A 289 -6.88 7.92 -5.04
C VAL A 289 -8.38 8.20 -4.89
N PRO A 290 -9.27 7.24 -5.21
CA PRO A 290 -10.70 7.41 -4.96
C PRO A 290 -10.99 7.35 -3.46
N ILE A 291 -12.13 7.93 -3.05
CA ILE A 291 -12.72 7.63 -1.75
C ILE A 291 -13.18 6.18 -1.75
N VAL A 292 -12.71 5.42 -0.76
CA VAL A 292 -13.00 3.98 -0.64
C VAL A 292 -14.19 3.78 0.28
N ASP A 293 -15.35 3.51 -0.31
CA ASP A 293 -16.57 3.22 0.43
C ASP A 293 -16.59 1.77 0.96
N GLY A 294 -17.40 1.52 1.98
CA GLY A 294 -17.51 0.21 2.61
C GLY A 294 -18.62 -0.65 2.04
N ILE A 295 -18.29 -1.83 1.52
CA ILE A 295 -19.25 -2.89 1.24
C ILE A 295 -19.18 -3.91 2.37
N GLU A 296 -20.31 -4.15 3.03
CA GLU A 296 -20.40 -5.12 4.12
C GLU A 296 -20.13 -6.53 3.63
N TRP A 297 -19.20 -7.24 4.27
CA TRP A 297 -18.90 -8.63 3.92
C TRP A 297 -20.09 -9.57 4.10
N ASN A 298 -21.04 -9.27 4.99
CA ASN A 298 -22.15 -10.20 5.29
C ASN A 298 -23.37 -10.01 4.39
N THR A 299 -23.80 -8.76 4.19
CA THR A 299 -25.04 -8.41 3.47
C THR A 299 -24.79 -7.81 2.10
N LEU A 300 -23.54 -7.42 1.80
CA LEU A 300 -23.11 -6.72 0.59
C LEU A 300 -23.79 -5.35 0.41
N ARG A 301 -24.26 -4.75 1.53
CA ARG A 301 -24.74 -3.37 1.58
C ARG A 301 -23.59 -2.40 1.34
N HIS A 302 -23.82 -1.42 0.48
CA HIS A 302 -22.87 -0.34 0.17
C HIS A 302 -23.11 0.87 1.08
N ASN A 303 -22.09 1.25 1.84
CA ASN A 303 -22.10 2.33 2.82
C ASN A 303 -21.05 3.37 2.48
N ALA A 304 -21.37 4.64 2.71
CA ALA A 304 -20.41 5.73 2.59
C ALA A 304 -19.30 5.61 3.65
N ALA A 305 -18.05 5.91 3.27
CA ALA A 305 -16.90 5.80 4.17
C ALA A 305 -16.96 6.72 5.39
N TYR A 306 -17.30 8.00 5.19
CA TYR A 306 -17.03 9.07 6.17
C TYR A 306 -18.21 10.00 6.49
N GLY A 307 -19.42 9.67 6.04
CA GLY A 307 -20.63 10.44 6.36
C GLY A 307 -20.56 11.94 5.98
N GLY A 308 -19.72 12.31 5.00
CA GLY A 308 -19.51 13.69 4.56
C GLY A 308 -18.31 14.42 5.20
N THR A 309 -17.62 13.81 6.17
CA THR A 309 -16.35 14.33 6.70
C THR A 309 -15.20 13.92 5.80
N LEU A 310 -14.20 14.78 5.62
CA LEU A 310 -13.00 14.46 4.84
C LEU A 310 -11.93 13.87 5.76
N PHE A 311 -11.30 12.79 5.32
CA PHE A 311 -10.21 12.10 6.00
C PHE A 311 -9.00 12.03 5.09
N ARG A 312 -7.81 11.83 5.64
CA ARG A 312 -6.62 11.51 4.85
C ARG A 312 -5.78 10.42 5.53
N GLY A 313 -5.05 9.69 4.71
CA GLY A 313 -4.20 8.59 5.14
C GLY A 313 -2.95 9.09 5.87
N ILE A 314 -2.70 8.51 7.04
CA ILE A 314 -1.52 8.69 7.88
C ILE A 314 -1.05 7.32 8.40
N TRP A 315 -0.07 7.28 9.29
CA TRP A 315 0.39 6.04 9.94
C TRP A 315 0.84 6.30 11.36
N GLU A 316 1.17 5.24 12.10
CA GLU A 316 2.00 5.34 13.31
C GLU A 316 3.38 4.73 13.06
N TRP A 317 4.34 5.01 13.95
CA TRP A 317 5.76 4.70 13.71
C TRP A 317 6.11 3.21 13.51
N GLY A 318 5.19 2.27 13.78
CA GLY A 318 5.29 0.86 13.43
C GLY A 318 4.73 0.47 12.05
N PHE A 319 4.39 1.45 11.19
CA PHE A 319 3.75 1.29 9.87
C PHE A 319 2.32 0.72 9.90
N LEU A 320 1.60 0.85 11.01
CA LEU A 320 0.15 0.61 10.98
C LEU A 320 -0.55 1.80 10.30
N TYR A 321 -1.36 1.51 9.28
CA TYR A 321 -2.12 2.51 8.53
C TYR A 321 -3.21 3.11 9.43
N LYS A 322 -3.37 4.43 9.34
CA LYS A 322 -4.32 5.21 10.14
C LYS A 322 -4.96 6.26 9.23
N GLU A 323 -6.10 6.77 9.67
CA GLU A 323 -6.77 7.89 9.00
C GLU A 323 -7.06 8.96 10.04
N THR A 324 -6.93 10.22 9.63
CA THR A 324 -7.30 11.36 10.47
C THR A 324 -8.16 12.32 9.67
N GLY A 325 -8.99 13.11 10.35
CA GLY A 325 -9.77 14.14 9.71
C GLY A 325 -8.85 15.12 8.98
N LEU A 326 -9.27 15.57 7.80
CA LEU A 326 -8.49 16.50 6.98
C LEU A 326 -8.17 17.76 7.81
N PRO A 327 -6.91 18.20 7.93
CA PRO A 327 -6.58 19.36 8.76
C PRO A 327 -7.25 20.64 8.28
N GLN A 328 -7.55 21.54 9.23
CA GLN A 328 -8.12 22.85 8.91
C GLN A 328 -7.23 23.66 7.94
N ARG A 329 -5.92 23.46 8.01
CA ARG A 329 -4.96 24.03 7.06
C ARG A 329 -5.26 23.64 5.60
N GLU A 330 -5.66 22.40 5.35
CA GLU A 330 -6.04 21.95 3.99
C GLU A 330 -7.47 22.42 3.67
N GLN A 331 -8.42 22.23 4.59
CA GLN A 331 -9.82 22.60 4.37
C GLN A 331 -10.00 24.09 4.04
N SER A 332 -9.23 24.98 4.69
CA SER A 332 -9.30 26.43 4.46
C SER A 332 -8.83 26.88 3.07
N GLN A 333 -8.10 26.02 2.35
CA GLN A 333 -7.66 26.29 0.97
C GLN A 333 -8.67 25.80 -0.06
N MET A 334 -9.67 25.01 0.35
CA MET A 334 -10.69 24.49 -0.53
C MET A 334 -11.77 25.55 -0.75
N LYS A 335 -12.07 25.82 -2.02
CA LYS A 335 -13.20 26.65 -2.43
C LYS A 335 -14.51 25.86 -2.35
N TYR A 336 -14.45 24.57 -2.64
CA TYR A 336 -15.59 23.66 -2.68
C TYR A 336 -15.25 22.40 -1.88
N GLN A 337 -16.21 21.85 -1.14
CA GLN A 337 -15.95 20.70 -0.25
C GLN A 337 -15.56 19.43 -1.01
N THR A 338 -15.86 19.37 -2.31
CA THR A 338 -15.58 18.22 -3.16
C THR A 338 -14.35 18.36 -4.04
N GLU A 339 -13.53 19.40 -3.81
CA GLU A 339 -12.20 19.46 -4.42
C GLU A 339 -11.31 18.31 -3.92
N PRO A 340 -10.41 17.79 -4.78
CA PRO A 340 -9.37 16.87 -4.35
C PRO A 340 -8.43 17.53 -3.34
N TYR A 341 -7.89 16.74 -2.41
CA TYR A 341 -6.98 17.22 -1.38
C TYR A 341 -5.79 16.29 -1.19
N LYS A 342 -4.70 16.83 -0.65
CA LYS A 342 -3.43 16.12 -0.50
C LYS A 342 -3.47 15.16 0.69
N SER A 343 -2.94 13.95 0.49
CA SER A 343 -2.78 12.95 1.56
C SER A 343 -1.32 12.48 1.67
N PRO A 344 -0.77 12.36 2.90
CA PRO A 344 0.58 11.84 3.12
C PRO A 344 0.77 10.40 2.61
N THR A 345 -0.24 9.56 2.79
CA THR A 345 -0.24 8.17 2.28
C THR A 345 -1.62 7.76 1.76
N HIS A 346 -1.75 6.53 1.27
CA HIS A 346 -3.01 5.92 0.84
C HIS A 346 -3.13 4.49 1.38
N ALA A 347 -4.33 3.91 1.31
CA ALA A 347 -4.60 2.56 1.82
C ALA A 347 -3.93 1.44 1.00
N GLY A 348 -3.47 1.71 -0.23
CA GLY A 348 -2.77 0.75 -1.10
C GLY A 348 -3.63 0.07 -2.16
N GLY A 349 -4.89 -0.25 -1.86
CA GLY A 349 -5.77 -1.09 -2.70
C GLY A 349 -6.26 -0.46 -4.01
N LEU A 350 -6.58 0.84 -3.97
CA LEU A 350 -7.25 1.54 -5.05
C LEU A 350 -6.51 2.82 -5.39
N LEU A 351 -6.05 2.98 -6.64
CA LEU A 351 -5.31 4.16 -7.09
C LEU A 351 -5.30 4.29 -8.62
N ALA A 352 -5.00 5.50 -9.10
CA ALA A 352 -4.72 5.80 -10.50
C ALA A 352 -3.39 6.57 -10.61
N ILE A 353 -2.53 6.18 -11.55
CA ILE A 353 -1.23 6.81 -11.79
C ILE A 353 -0.86 6.75 -13.27
N ASP A 354 -0.22 7.81 -13.79
CA ASP A 354 0.35 7.79 -15.13
C ASP A 354 1.34 6.62 -15.27
N LYS A 355 1.17 5.84 -16.34
CA LYS A 355 1.96 4.62 -16.57
C LYS A 355 3.45 4.91 -16.69
N LYS A 356 3.82 5.97 -17.42
CA LYS A 356 5.23 6.33 -17.63
C LYS A 356 5.85 6.77 -16.30
N TRP A 357 5.12 7.58 -15.53
CA TRP A 357 5.56 8.02 -14.21
C TRP A 357 5.73 6.86 -13.22
N PHE A 358 4.80 5.91 -13.19
CA PHE A 358 4.92 4.71 -12.36
C PHE A 358 6.23 3.94 -12.63
N PHE A 359 6.62 3.78 -13.90
CA PHE A 359 7.87 3.10 -14.25
C PHE A 359 9.11 4.01 -14.11
N GLU A 360 8.99 5.33 -14.25
CA GLU A 360 10.07 6.29 -13.93
C GLU A 360 10.43 6.23 -12.44
N LEU A 361 9.43 6.04 -11.56
CA LEU A 361 9.60 5.75 -10.13
C LEU A 361 10.15 4.34 -9.83
N GLY A 362 10.46 3.54 -10.85
CA GLY A 362 10.95 2.17 -10.70
C GLY A 362 9.87 1.16 -10.30
N GLY A 363 8.59 1.47 -10.51
CA GLY A 363 7.46 0.64 -10.06
C GLY A 363 7.46 0.42 -8.55
N TYR A 364 6.90 -0.70 -8.10
CA TYR A 364 7.13 -1.20 -6.74
C TYR A 364 8.52 -1.85 -6.65
N ASP A 365 9.19 -1.73 -5.49
CA ASP A 365 10.44 -2.47 -5.27
C ASP A 365 10.17 -3.98 -5.31
N PRO A 366 10.83 -4.73 -6.22
CA PRO A 366 10.60 -6.15 -6.41
C PRO A 366 10.98 -6.99 -5.18
N ASN A 367 11.72 -6.43 -4.22
CA ASN A 367 12.06 -7.08 -2.95
C ASN A 367 11.06 -6.76 -1.82
N ILE A 368 10.06 -5.92 -2.06
CA ILE A 368 8.87 -5.84 -1.21
C ILE A 368 7.94 -6.97 -1.65
N LYS A 369 7.91 -8.05 -0.86
CA LYS A 369 7.27 -9.31 -1.26
C LYS A 369 5.85 -9.42 -0.73
N ILE A 370 5.01 -10.13 -1.48
CA ILE A 370 3.65 -10.51 -1.11
C ILE A 370 2.73 -9.30 -0.91
N TRP A 371 2.80 -8.65 0.24
CA TRP A 371 1.94 -7.54 0.66
C TRP A 371 2.56 -6.83 1.88
N GLY A 372 2.23 -5.55 2.04
CA GLY A 372 2.57 -4.72 3.19
C GLY A 372 3.81 -3.90 2.90
N GLY A 373 3.72 -2.58 3.12
CA GLY A 373 4.81 -1.64 2.88
C GLY A 373 4.71 -0.91 1.54
N GLU A 374 4.07 -1.51 0.53
CA GLU A 374 4.03 -0.98 -0.84
C GLU A 374 3.31 0.37 -0.94
N GLN A 375 2.29 0.58 -0.11
CA GLN A 375 1.54 1.82 -0.05
C GLN A 375 2.39 2.97 0.50
N TYR A 376 3.23 2.69 1.50
CA TYR A 376 4.16 3.68 2.05
C TYR A 376 5.30 3.96 1.08
N GLU A 377 5.84 2.90 0.49
CA GLU A 377 6.91 3.02 -0.49
C GLU A 377 6.50 3.92 -1.67
N LEU A 378 5.33 3.65 -2.27
CA LEU A 378 4.84 4.44 -3.39
C LEU A 378 4.49 5.87 -2.96
N SER A 379 3.90 6.07 -1.78
CA SER A 379 3.62 7.40 -1.24
C SER A 379 4.89 8.23 -1.07
N PHE A 380 5.93 7.64 -0.48
CA PHE A 380 7.22 8.31 -0.25
C PHE A 380 7.91 8.61 -1.59
N LYS A 381 7.94 7.66 -2.53
CA LYS A 381 8.41 7.88 -3.90
C LYS A 381 7.73 9.07 -4.55
N VAL A 382 6.40 9.07 -4.59
CA VAL A 382 5.62 10.12 -5.27
C VAL A 382 5.91 11.48 -4.66
N TRP A 383 5.81 11.62 -3.34
CA TRP A 383 6.01 12.91 -2.68
C TRP A 383 7.46 13.39 -2.74
N MET A 384 8.41 12.53 -2.35
CA MET A 384 9.80 12.94 -2.22
C MET A 384 10.44 13.17 -3.60
N CYS A 385 9.97 12.51 -4.66
CA CYS A 385 10.53 12.65 -6.01
C CYS A 385 9.74 13.63 -6.91
N GLY A 386 9.03 14.60 -6.31
CA GLY A 386 8.46 15.75 -7.01
C GLY A 386 7.06 15.56 -7.60
N GLY A 387 6.36 14.50 -7.21
CA GLY A 387 4.94 14.30 -7.50
C GLY A 387 4.04 14.75 -6.35
N GLN A 388 2.79 14.33 -6.41
CA GLN A 388 1.79 14.58 -5.37
C GLN A 388 0.79 13.43 -5.26
N LEU A 389 0.25 13.21 -4.07
CA LEU A 389 -0.78 12.23 -3.82
C LEU A 389 -2.07 12.95 -3.40
N GLU A 390 -3.14 12.71 -4.13
CA GLU A 390 -4.43 13.36 -3.90
C GLU A 390 -5.54 12.33 -3.70
N TRP A 391 -6.38 12.54 -2.68
CA TRP A 391 -7.67 11.87 -2.57
C TRP A 391 -8.70 12.69 -3.34
N VAL A 392 -9.42 12.04 -4.25
CA VAL A 392 -10.33 12.69 -5.20
C VAL A 392 -11.76 12.52 -4.72
N THR A 393 -12.28 13.51 -4.00
CA THR A 393 -13.58 13.45 -3.30
C THR A 393 -14.76 13.01 -4.18
N CYS A 394 -14.76 13.32 -5.49
CA CYS A 394 -15.85 12.90 -6.38
C CYS A 394 -15.68 11.53 -7.04
N SER A 395 -14.56 10.86 -6.82
CA SER A 395 -14.35 9.48 -7.24
C SER A 395 -14.61 8.55 -6.07
N HIS A 396 -15.62 7.70 -6.18
CA HIS A 396 -15.98 6.74 -5.13
C HIS A 396 -15.95 5.32 -5.68
N VAL A 397 -15.34 4.41 -4.92
CA VAL A 397 -15.33 2.98 -5.21
C VAL A 397 -15.60 2.22 -3.91
N GLY A 398 -16.67 1.43 -3.89
CA GLY A 398 -16.97 0.53 -2.78
C GLY A 398 -16.01 -0.65 -2.76
N HIS A 399 -15.57 -1.06 -1.58
CA HIS A 399 -14.65 -2.17 -1.37
C HIS A 399 -15.20 -3.12 -0.28
N ILE A 400 -15.17 -4.43 -0.52
CA ILE A 400 -15.59 -5.42 0.47
C ILE A 400 -14.55 -5.55 1.59
N TYR A 401 -14.88 -5.06 2.78
CA TYR A 401 -14.05 -5.27 3.97
C TYR A 401 -14.30 -6.68 4.52
N ARG A 402 -13.37 -7.59 4.26
CA ARG A 402 -13.49 -9.02 4.60
C ARG A 402 -13.70 -9.24 6.11
N GLY A 403 -14.67 -10.10 6.43
CA GLY A 403 -14.97 -10.59 7.76
C GLY A 403 -14.09 -11.78 8.19
N PRO A 404 -14.45 -12.46 9.29
CA PRO A 404 -13.63 -13.51 9.89
C PRO A 404 -13.58 -14.77 9.01
N ARG A 405 -12.37 -15.23 8.68
CA ARG A 405 -12.12 -16.46 7.91
C ARG A 405 -11.66 -17.62 8.76
N ARG A 406 -11.93 -18.85 8.31
CA ARG A 406 -11.33 -20.07 8.88
C ARG A 406 -9.90 -20.28 8.43
N ARG A 407 -9.59 -19.96 7.16
CA ARG A 407 -8.24 -20.03 6.61
C ARG A 407 -7.72 -18.63 6.37
N SER A 408 -6.53 -18.37 6.89
CA SER A 408 -5.79 -17.17 6.55
C SER A 408 -5.48 -17.19 5.05
N MET A 409 -5.63 -16.05 4.36
CA MET A 409 -5.13 -15.86 2.99
C MET A 409 -3.59 -15.91 2.94
N HIS A 410 -2.99 -15.75 4.11
CA HIS A 410 -1.59 -15.97 4.36
C HIS A 410 -1.28 -17.46 4.19
N PRO A 411 -0.27 -17.83 3.37
CA PRO A 411 0.17 -19.22 3.29
C PRO A 411 0.40 -19.80 4.69
N ARG A 412 0.30 -21.12 4.89
CA ARG A 412 0.69 -21.70 6.20
C ARG A 412 2.18 -21.38 6.43
N GLY A 413 2.49 -20.60 7.46
CA GLY A 413 3.83 -20.00 7.68
C GLY A 413 4.00 -18.58 7.12
N GLY A 414 2.94 -17.98 6.58
CA GLY A 414 2.87 -16.65 5.99
C GLY A 414 2.92 -15.54 7.03
N ASN A 415 4.10 -15.33 7.61
CA ASN A 415 4.82 -14.08 7.43
C ASN A 415 4.23 -12.76 8.00
N ILE A 416 3.82 -12.73 9.27
CA ILE A 416 4.02 -11.49 10.07
C ILE A 416 5.49 -11.01 9.88
N HIS A 417 6.41 -11.97 9.77
CA HIS A 417 7.81 -11.74 9.42
C HIS A 417 8.03 -10.99 8.08
N GLN A 418 7.27 -11.25 7.00
CA GLN A 418 7.52 -10.59 5.70
C GLN A 418 7.08 -9.13 5.69
N SER A 419 5.93 -8.79 6.29
CA SER A 419 5.52 -7.39 6.36
C SER A 419 6.52 -6.57 7.17
N HIS A 420 7.11 -7.14 8.23
CA HIS A 420 8.21 -6.48 8.96
C HIS A 420 9.48 -6.34 8.11
N ILE A 421 9.88 -7.34 7.31
CA ILE A 421 10.98 -7.21 6.33
C ILE A 421 10.68 -6.04 5.38
N ASN A 422 9.48 -6.01 4.81
CA ASN A 422 9.06 -4.98 3.87
C ASN A 422 9.08 -3.58 4.52
N HIS A 423 8.51 -3.43 5.72
CA HIS A 423 8.50 -2.17 6.47
C HIS A 423 9.91 -1.69 6.81
N LEU A 424 10.79 -2.59 7.29
CA LEU A 424 12.18 -2.23 7.57
C LEU A 424 12.93 -1.83 6.29
N ARG A 425 12.66 -2.51 5.17
CA ARG A 425 13.23 -2.16 3.87
C ARG A 425 12.78 -0.76 3.40
N VAL A 426 11.49 -0.46 3.53
CA VAL A 426 10.95 0.87 3.23
C VAL A 426 11.60 1.93 4.12
N ALA A 427 11.69 1.68 5.43
CA ALA A 427 12.35 2.58 6.37
C ALA A 427 13.82 2.83 6.00
N GLU A 428 14.57 1.77 5.68
CA GLU A 428 16.00 1.86 5.34
C GLU A 428 16.26 2.67 4.06
N ILE A 429 15.35 2.63 3.08
CA ILE A 429 15.54 3.32 1.80
C ILE A 429 14.99 4.76 1.86
N TRP A 430 13.85 4.96 2.51
CA TRP A 430 13.04 6.17 2.36
C TRP A 430 12.93 7.04 3.62
N MET A 431 13.18 6.51 4.82
CA MET A 431 12.95 7.27 6.07
C MET A 431 14.17 8.00 6.65
N ASP A 432 15.34 7.90 6.01
CA ASP A 432 16.58 8.53 6.51
C ASP A 432 16.82 8.21 8.00
N GLU A 433 17.07 9.22 8.84
CA GLU A 433 17.22 9.08 10.29
C GLU A 433 15.94 8.59 11.00
N TYR A 434 14.75 8.84 10.42
CA TYR A 434 13.46 8.47 11.03
C TYR A 434 13.21 6.96 11.08
N LYS A 435 14.02 6.15 10.39
CA LYS A 435 13.98 4.68 10.55
C LYS A 435 14.17 4.25 12.01
N GLU A 436 14.86 5.06 12.81
CA GLU A 436 15.05 4.78 14.23
C GLU A 436 13.70 4.68 14.98
N TYR A 437 12.69 5.46 14.59
CA TYR A 437 11.39 5.44 15.25
C TYR A 437 10.63 4.15 14.95
N TYR A 438 10.78 3.60 13.74
CA TYR A 438 10.31 2.24 13.44
C TYR A 438 10.99 1.21 14.33
N LEU A 439 12.32 1.27 14.47
CA LEU A 439 13.07 0.34 15.33
C LEU A 439 12.76 0.52 16.82
N ARG A 440 12.39 1.72 17.28
CA ARG A 440 11.91 1.94 18.65
C ARG A 440 10.56 1.24 18.87
N ARG A 441 9.67 1.24 17.87
CA ARG A 441 8.37 0.56 17.95
C ARG A 441 8.50 -0.95 17.79
N GLN A 442 9.35 -1.42 16.89
CA GLN A 442 9.53 -2.81 16.51
C GLN A 442 10.98 -3.26 16.73
N PRO A 443 11.50 -3.21 17.97
CA PRO A 443 12.93 -3.41 18.23
C PRO A 443 13.40 -4.84 17.95
N ASN A 444 12.51 -5.83 18.06
CA ASN A 444 12.78 -7.23 17.71
C ASN A 444 12.99 -7.45 16.21
N GLN A 445 12.71 -6.46 15.36
CA GLN A 445 12.85 -6.55 13.90
C GLN A 445 14.19 -5.99 13.39
N ALA A 446 15.05 -5.45 14.27
CA ALA A 446 16.30 -4.79 13.88
C ALA A 446 17.30 -5.69 13.13
N HIS A 447 17.17 -7.02 13.27
CA HIS A 447 18.08 -8.01 12.70
C HIS A 447 17.54 -8.70 11.45
N LEU A 448 16.38 -8.28 10.94
CA LEU A 448 15.79 -8.88 9.75
C LEU A 448 16.67 -8.65 8.52
N GLU A 449 16.87 -9.69 7.72
CA GLU A 449 17.54 -9.59 6.43
C GLU A 449 16.59 -8.95 5.40
N ILE A 450 16.89 -7.71 4.99
CA ILE A 450 16.05 -6.92 4.07
C ILE A 450 16.52 -6.97 2.61
N GLY A 451 17.57 -7.74 2.30
CA GLY A 451 18.19 -7.81 0.98
C GLY A 451 18.94 -6.54 0.57
N ASP A 452 19.48 -6.52 -0.65
CA ASP A 452 20.24 -5.37 -1.17
C ASP A 452 19.32 -4.16 -1.43
N THR A 453 19.71 -2.98 -0.95
CA THR A 453 18.98 -1.71 -1.07
C THR A 453 19.65 -0.74 -2.04
N SER A 454 20.78 -1.12 -2.63
CA SER A 454 21.65 -0.22 -3.40
C SER A 454 20.94 0.38 -4.62
N GLU A 455 20.17 -0.42 -5.36
CA GLU A 455 19.45 0.03 -6.56
C GLU A 455 18.44 1.15 -6.25
N TYR A 456 17.58 0.96 -5.25
CA TYR A 456 16.56 1.95 -4.91
C TYR A 456 17.13 3.18 -4.19
N LYS A 457 18.23 3.03 -3.44
CA LYS A 457 19.01 4.18 -2.94
C LYS A 457 19.64 4.97 -4.08
N ALA A 458 20.13 4.32 -5.14
CA ALA A 458 20.66 4.97 -6.32
C ALA A 458 19.56 5.64 -7.16
N LEU A 459 18.39 5.01 -7.30
CA LEU A 459 17.20 5.58 -7.93
C LEU A 459 16.79 6.89 -7.23
N ARG A 460 16.70 6.87 -5.89
CA ARG A 460 16.37 8.05 -5.09
C ARG A 460 17.32 9.22 -5.35
N LYS A 461 18.62 8.94 -5.48
CA LYS A 461 19.63 9.95 -5.86
C LYS A 461 19.44 10.45 -7.30
N ARG A 462 19.23 9.54 -8.26
CA ARG A 462 19.05 9.87 -9.68
C ARG A 462 17.83 10.75 -9.94
N LEU A 463 16.74 10.50 -9.23
CA LEU A 463 15.52 11.30 -9.31
C LEU A 463 15.58 12.59 -8.49
N ASN A 464 16.71 12.86 -7.82
CA ASN A 464 16.90 14.02 -6.94
C ASN A 464 15.78 14.15 -5.89
N CYS A 465 15.39 13.04 -5.27
CA CYS A 465 14.30 13.04 -4.32
C CYS A 465 14.69 13.76 -3.02
N SER A 466 13.73 14.45 -2.44
CA SER A 466 13.83 15.15 -1.16
C SER A 466 14.11 14.19 0.01
N SER A 467 14.51 14.75 1.16
CA SER A 467 14.68 13.98 2.40
C SER A 467 13.34 13.59 3.02
N PHE A 468 13.34 12.57 3.87
CA PHE A 468 12.17 12.21 4.66
C PHE A 468 11.79 13.34 5.63
N LYS A 469 12.78 14.06 6.16
CA LYS A 469 12.54 15.27 6.94
C LYS A 469 11.71 16.31 6.15
N TRP A 470 12.05 16.57 4.89
CA TRP A 470 11.24 17.46 4.05
C TRP A 470 9.80 16.95 3.92
N PHE A 471 9.62 15.64 3.71
CA PHE A 471 8.28 15.04 3.62
C PHE A 471 7.49 15.21 4.93
N MET A 472 8.12 14.98 6.08
CA MET A 472 7.50 15.20 7.39
C MET A 472 7.14 16.67 7.62
N ASP A 473 8.00 17.62 7.24
CA ASP A 473 7.75 19.05 7.47
C ASP A 473 6.70 19.64 6.51
N ASN A 474 6.61 19.14 5.27
CA ASN A 474 5.81 19.77 4.20
C ASN A 474 4.54 19.01 3.85
N VAL A 475 4.53 17.68 4.00
CA VAL A 475 3.41 16.82 3.60
C VAL A 475 2.74 16.23 4.84
N ALA A 476 3.52 15.53 5.67
CA ALA A 476 3.03 14.79 6.83
C ALA A 476 3.17 15.58 8.14
N TYR A 477 2.99 16.90 8.10
CA TYR A 477 3.29 17.83 9.20
C TYR A 477 2.52 17.56 10.50
N GLU A 478 1.35 16.94 10.40
CA GLU A 478 0.53 16.59 11.57
C GLU A 478 0.94 15.27 12.23
N MET A 479 1.80 14.47 11.59
CA MET A 479 2.14 13.13 12.07
C MET A 479 2.68 13.16 13.49
N ALA A 480 3.61 14.08 13.80
CA ALA A 480 4.19 14.18 15.14
C ALA A 480 3.19 14.70 16.20
N GLU A 481 2.12 15.39 15.78
CA GLU A 481 1.02 15.78 16.68
C GLU A 481 0.11 14.59 16.98
N LYS A 482 -0.31 13.85 15.94
CA LYS A 482 -1.24 12.71 16.09
C LYS A 482 -0.57 11.47 16.67
N TYR A 483 0.65 11.20 16.24
CA TYR A 483 1.49 10.08 16.66
C TYR A 483 2.90 10.60 16.99
N PRO A 484 3.13 11.03 18.24
CA PRO A 484 4.42 11.56 18.68
C PRO A 484 5.59 10.61 18.40
N LEU A 485 6.76 11.20 18.15
CA LEU A 485 8.00 10.45 17.97
C LEU A 485 8.31 9.65 19.24
N PRO A 486 8.38 8.31 19.18
CA PRO A 486 8.60 7.50 20.38
C PRO A 486 9.98 7.79 20.98
N PRO A 487 10.09 8.02 22.30
CA PRO A 487 11.38 8.12 22.97
C PRO A 487 12.22 6.85 22.81
N ALA A 488 13.53 6.95 23.03
CA ALA A 488 14.41 5.79 22.96
C ALA A 488 13.99 4.72 23.98
N ASN A 489 14.08 3.44 23.59
CA ASN A 489 13.85 2.34 24.52
C ASN A 489 15.00 2.25 25.52
N HIS A 490 14.70 2.19 26.82
CA HIS A 490 15.66 1.81 27.85
C HIS A 490 15.87 0.30 27.84
N VAL A 491 14.76 -0.46 27.76
CA VAL A 491 14.76 -1.92 27.66
C VAL A 491 13.53 -2.38 26.88
N TRP A 492 13.63 -3.52 26.21
CA TRP A 492 12.52 -4.18 25.54
C TRP A 492 12.70 -5.70 25.59
N GLY A 493 11.60 -6.43 25.44
CA GLY A 493 11.60 -7.89 25.42
C GLY A 493 10.35 -8.48 26.07
N GLU A 494 10.46 -9.74 26.44
CA GLU A 494 9.44 -10.43 27.22
C GLU A 494 9.56 -10.07 28.70
N MET A 495 8.43 -9.88 29.37
CA MET A 495 8.40 -9.67 30.81
C MET A 495 8.09 -10.99 31.52
N ARG A 496 9.15 -11.67 31.97
CA ARG A 496 9.07 -12.96 32.67
C ARG A 496 8.80 -12.78 34.16
N ASN A 497 7.94 -13.63 34.71
CA ASN A 497 7.76 -13.69 36.15
C ASN A 497 9.00 -14.28 36.81
N ASP A 498 9.59 -13.56 37.76
CA ASP A 498 10.85 -13.94 38.39
C ASP A 498 10.80 -15.31 39.10
N GLN A 499 9.69 -15.57 39.80
CA GLN A 499 9.47 -16.82 40.55
C GLN A 499 9.00 -17.97 39.63
N TYR A 500 8.24 -17.64 38.59
CA TYR A 500 7.65 -18.59 37.66
C TYR A 500 8.05 -18.29 36.22
N GLN A 501 9.33 -18.50 35.90
CA GLN A 501 9.99 -18.15 34.62
C GLN A 501 9.33 -18.70 33.34
N LYS A 502 8.38 -19.63 33.46
CA LYS A 502 7.56 -20.14 32.33
C LYS A 502 6.40 -19.22 31.97
N TRP A 503 6.09 -18.24 32.80
CA TRP A 503 4.95 -17.34 32.66
C TRP A 503 5.41 -15.92 32.35
N CYS A 504 4.84 -15.34 31.31
CA CYS A 504 5.15 -14.02 30.80
C CYS A 504 3.91 -13.13 30.88
N ALA A 505 4.10 -11.83 31.09
CA ALA A 505 3.03 -10.87 30.84
C ALA A 505 2.60 -10.96 29.38
N ASP A 506 1.31 -10.78 29.13
CA ASP A 506 0.71 -11.03 27.83
C ASP A 506 -0.47 -10.08 27.62
N THR A 507 -0.55 -9.44 26.45
CA THR A 507 -1.69 -8.58 26.13
C THR A 507 -2.97 -9.38 25.88
N LEU A 508 -2.91 -10.71 25.80
CA LEU A 508 -3.99 -11.68 25.56
C LEU A 508 -4.80 -11.39 24.30
N ASP A 509 -4.15 -10.77 23.30
CA ASP A 509 -4.81 -10.16 22.14
C ASP A 509 -5.98 -9.23 22.53
N ASN A 510 -5.97 -8.73 23.77
CA ASN A 510 -7.01 -7.87 24.26
C ASN A 510 -6.92 -6.51 23.56
N GLN A 511 -8.09 -6.01 23.21
CA GLN A 511 -8.26 -4.65 22.70
C GLN A 511 -8.06 -3.61 23.80
N PHE A 512 -7.92 -2.36 23.37
CA PHE A 512 -7.92 -1.16 24.20
C PHE A 512 -8.92 -1.23 25.36
N GLY A 513 -8.54 -0.78 26.55
CA GLY A 513 -9.44 -0.72 27.70
C GLY A 513 -9.46 -1.98 28.58
N ARG A 514 -8.85 -3.08 28.15
CA ARG A 514 -8.85 -4.34 28.90
C ARG A 514 -7.56 -4.57 29.69
N PRO A 515 -7.63 -5.26 30.84
CA PRO A 515 -6.44 -5.65 31.57
C PRO A 515 -5.54 -6.57 30.76
N ILE A 516 -4.23 -6.41 30.89
CA ILE A 516 -3.28 -7.45 30.45
C ILE A 516 -3.31 -8.62 31.42
N GLY A 517 -2.84 -9.78 30.95
CA GLY A 517 -2.77 -10.98 31.75
C GLY A 517 -1.38 -11.60 31.76
N ILE A 518 -1.37 -12.88 32.10
CA ILE A 518 -0.18 -13.72 32.14
C ILE A 518 -0.48 -14.96 31.32
N SER A 519 0.45 -15.37 30.46
CA SER A 519 0.34 -16.61 29.69
C SER A 519 1.71 -17.32 29.62
N GLY A 520 1.78 -18.49 29.00
CA GLY A 520 3.05 -19.19 28.84
C GLY A 520 4.02 -18.42 27.95
N CYS A 521 5.27 -18.24 28.39
CA CYS A 521 6.31 -17.58 27.59
C CYS A 521 6.56 -18.34 26.29
N HIS A 522 6.58 -17.64 25.15
CA HIS A 522 6.76 -18.29 23.84
C HIS A 522 7.93 -17.75 23.00
N SER A 523 8.53 -16.62 23.35
CA SER A 523 9.68 -16.02 22.66
C SER A 523 9.43 -15.70 21.19
N GLN A 524 8.18 -15.36 20.87
CA GLN A 524 7.75 -14.99 19.50
C GLN A 524 7.48 -13.48 19.36
N GLY A 525 7.68 -12.69 20.42
CA GLY A 525 7.30 -11.28 20.44
C GLY A 525 5.78 -11.12 20.46
N GLY A 526 5.22 -10.33 19.54
CA GLY A 526 3.77 -10.13 19.41
C GLY A 526 3.12 -9.58 20.69
N ASN A 527 2.11 -10.28 21.19
CA ASN A 527 1.39 -10.01 22.44
C ASN A 527 2.27 -10.13 23.71
N GLN A 528 3.49 -10.68 23.62
CA GLN A 528 4.45 -10.73 24.72
C GLN A 528 5.65 -9.79 24.54
N LEU A 529 5.63 -8.91 23.54
CA LEU A 529 6.68 -7.90 23.34
C LEU A 529 6.32 -6.60 24.08
N PHE A 530 7.11 -6.25 25.09
CA PHE A 530 6.98 -5.01 25.84
C PHE A 530 8.22 -4.12 25.71
N ARG A 531 8.03 -2.82 25.92
CA ARG A 531 9.08 -1.80 25.90
C ARG A 531 8.93 -0.89 27.11
N ILE A 532 10.05 -0.51 27.70
CA ILE A 532 10.14 0.59 28.67
C ILE A 532 11.08 1.62 28.07
N ASN A 533 10.59 2.84 27.88
CA ASN A 533 11.39 3.92 27.31
C ASN A 533 12.19 4.70 28.38
N VAL A 534 13.08 5.58 27.94
CA VAL A 534 13.92 6.41 28.83
C VAL A 534 13.12 7.39 29.70
N GLU A 535 11.84 7.62 29.40
CA GLU A 535 10.92 8.44 30.18
C GLU A 535 10.09 7.62 31.18
N GLY A 536 10.33 6.30 31.26
CA GLY A 536 9.61 5.38 32.15
C GLY A 536 8.25 4.91 31.64
N GLU A 537 7.92 5.19 30.37
CA GLU A 537 6.68 4.70 29.77
C GLU A 537 6.80 3.23 29.42
N TRP A 538 5.85 2.44 29.94
CA TRP A 538 5.70 1.04 29.59
C TRP A 538 4.67 0.86 28.48
N SER A 539 5.06 0.22 27.36
CA SER A 539 4.22 0.08 26.18
C SER A 539 4.34 -1.28 25.48
N SER A 540 3.31 -1.62 24.68
CA SER A 540 3.29 -2.72 23.70
C SER A 540 2.34 -2.33 22.57
N GLY A 541 2.68 -2.67 21.31
CA GLY A 541 1.95 -2.14 20.15
C GLY A 541 1.84 -0.62 20.25
N GLU A 542 0.72 0.00 19.88
CA GLU A 542 0.42 1.45 20.05
C GLU A 542 -0.07 1.85 21.46
N HIS A 543 -0.05 0.92 22.41
CA HIS A 543 -0.62 1.12 23.72
C HIS A 543 0.44 1.30 24.80
N CYS A 544 0.13 2.13 25.78
CA CYS A 544 0.83 2.25 27.04
C CYS A 544 0.02 1.62 28.15
N PHE A 545 0.71 1.21 29.21
CA PHE A 545 0.09 0.51 30.33
C PHE A 545 0.07 1.40 31.56
N VAL A 546 -1.12 1.55 32.13
CA VAL A 546 -1.35 2.29 33.37
C VAL A 546 -1.95 1.38 34.43
N SER A 547 -1.71 1.71 35.69
CA SER A 547 -2.33 1.01 36.82
C SER A 547 -3.73 1.57 37.05
N GLU A 548 -4.72 0.68 37.10
CA GLU A 548 -6.11 0.98 37.48
C GLU A 548 -6.55 0.02 38.59
N GLY A 549 -6.49 0.49 39.83
CA GLY A 549 -6.78 -0.33 41.00
C GLY A 549 -5.82 -1.52 41.11
N LYS A 550 -6.35 -2.74 40.93
CA LYS A 550 -5.58 -4.00 40.97
C LYS A 550 -5.19 -4.53 39.60
N SER A 551 -5.45 -3.76 38.54
CA SER A 551 -5.23 -4.18 37.16
C SER A 551 -4.25 -3.25 36.46
N ILE A 552 -3.57 -3.79 35.45
CA ILE A 552 -2.77 -3.01 34.51
C ILE A 552 -3.53 -3.02 33.20
N VAL A 553 -3.84 -1.84 32.66
CA VAL A 553 -4.77 -1.69 31.55
C VAL A 553 -4.11 -0.94 30.39
N ALA A 554 -4.37 -1.40 29.17
CA ALA A 554 -3.92 -0.73 27.96
C ALA A 554 -4.67 0.61 27.75
N ARG A 555 -3.90 1.67 27.48
CA ARG A 555 -4.34 3.02 27.10
C ARG A 555 -3.54 3.50 25.88
N TYR A 556 -3.96 4.57 25.22
CA TYR A 556 -3.19 5.14 24.12
C TYR A 556 -2.00 5.90 24.69
N ALA A 557 -0.85 5.75 24.05
CA ALA A 557 0.42 6.40 24.43
C ALA A 557 0.39 7.94 24.28
N ILE A 558 -0.66 8.49 23.69
CA ILE A 558 -0.75 9.90 23.32
C ILE A 558 -1.27 10.70 24.54
N LYS A 559 -0.45 11.63 25.05
CA LYS A 559 -0.87 12.61 26.06
C LYS A 559 -1.98 13.52 25.48
N PHE A 560 -3.24 13.29 25.90
CA PHE A 560 -4.47 14.08 25.65
C PHE A 560 -4.90 14.17 24.16
N TYR A 561 -6.14 13.90 23.73
CA TYR A 561 -7.43 14.36 24.25
C TYR A 561 -8.52 13.27 24.22
N LEU A 562 -9.15 13.06 25.37
CA LEU A 562 -10.57 12.69 25.43
C LEU A 562 -11.38 13.89 24.94
N SER A 563 -11.90 13.83 23.71
CA SER A 563 -12.98 14.68 23.24
C SER A 563 -13.54 14.07 21.96
N PHE A 564 -14.81 13.67 22.04
CA PHE A 564 -15.69 13.14 20.97
C PHE A 564 -15.56 11.66 20.59
N TYR A 565 -16.27 10.81 21.34
CA TYR A 565 -17.20 9.84 20.76
C TYR A 565 -18.47 9.77 21.63
N THR A 566 -19.38 10.70 21.36
CA THR A 566 -20.83 10.46 21.46
C THR A 566 -21.43 10.99 20.17
N ILE A 567 -21.55 10.11 19.18
CA ILE A 567 -22.69 10.03 18.23
C ILE A 567 -22.94 8.53 18.02
#